data_AF-A0A519Z1J6-F1
#
_entry.id   AF-A0A519Z1J6-F1
#
_cell.length_a   1.000
_cell.length_b   1.000
_cell.length_c   1.000
_cell.angle_alpha   90.00
_cell.angle_beta   90.00
_cell.angle_gamma   90.00
#
_symmetry.space_group_name_H-M   'P 1'
#
loop_
_entity.id
_entity.type
_entity.pdbx_description
1 polymer ?
#
loop_
_entity_poly.entity_id
_entity_poly.type
_entity_poly.pdbx_seq_one_letter_code
_entity_poly.pdbx_strand_id
1 'polypeptide(L)'
;MPALRIAAITPGTPIIGANSFQTAVVENTLTLTGRGFSPPAADNQVTLASLATPVLSASTTLTCQVPAGVPLVSVEVQGSRPDYQPATKPISARSVPSPLLKAIGPASGLVGTLVTIVGQGLLEAVVANRLTFIMGSGHYEK
;
A
#
# COMPACT_ATOMS: atom_id res chain seq x y z
N MET A 1 5.02 -24.96 22.38
CA MET A 1 4.34 -23.72 21.93
C MET A 1 3.89 -23.92 20.49
N PRO A 2 2.65 -23.59 20.13
CA PRO A 2 2.18 -23.63 18.74
C PRO A 2 2.97 -22.65 17.86
N ALA A 3 3.07 -22.95 16.56
CA ALA A 3 3.77 -22.10 15.60
C ALA A 3 2.81 -21.20 14.83
N LEU A 4 3.17 -19.92 14.68
CA LEU A 4 2.51 -19.05 13.72
C LEU A 4 2.82 -19.53 12.30
N ARG A 5 1.92 -19.34 11.34
CA ARG A 5 2.20 -19.62 9.92
C ARG A 5 1.67 -18.55 9.02
N ILE A 6 2.53 -18.01 8.16
CA ILE A 6 2.16 -17.11 7.06
C ILE A 6 2.02 -17.95 5.79
N ALA A 7 0.78 -18.11 5.31
CA ALA A 7 0.45 -18.92 4.13
C ALA A 7 0.66 -18.13 2.84
N ALA A 8 0.13 -16.91 2.75
CA ALA A 8 0.32 -16.03 1.60
C ALA A 8 0.38 -14.56 2.02
N ILE A 9 1.01 -13.77 1.16
CA ILE A 9 1.10 -12.32 1.32
C ILE A 9 0.61 -11.67 0.04
N THR A 10 -0.38 -10.79 0.16
CA THR A 10 -1.00 -10.08 -0.96
C THR A 10 -0.91 -8.58 -0.74
N PRO A 11 -0.64 -7.77 -1.78
CA PRO A 11 -0.82 -6.31 -1.70
C PRO A 11 -2.26 -5.98 -1.28
N GLY A 12 -2.44 -5.03 -0.37
CA GLY A 12 -3.78 -4.60 0.08
C GLY A 12 -4.47 -3.67 -0.93
N THR A 13 -3.70 -2.99 -1.78
CA THR A 13 -4.19 -2.31 -2.98
C THR A 13 -3.46 -2.87 -4.19
N PRO A 14 -4.14 -3.50 -5.16
CA PRO A 14 -3.51 -3.93 -6.39
C PRO A 14 -3.02 -2.70 -7.15
N ILE A 15 -1.70 -2.55 -7.25
CA ILE A 15 -1.08 -1.62 -8.19
C ILE A 15 -0.87 -2.38 -9.48
N ILE A 16 -1.30 -1.79 -10.59
CA ILE A 16 -1.19 -2.41 -11.90
C ILE A 16 0.30 -2.51 -12.26
N GLY A 17 0.77 -3.74 -12.49
CA GLY A 17 2.19 -4.08 -12.63
C GLY A 17 2.81 -4.79 -11.41
N ALA A 18 2.11 -4.83 -10.27
CA ALA A 18 2.45 -5.66 -9.10
C ALA A 18 1.60 -6.95 -9.11
N ASN A 19 1.67 -7.70 -10.21
CA ASN A 19 0.88 -8.92 -10.40
C ASN A 19 1.48 -10.14 -9.68
N SER A 20 2.51 -9.95 -8.86
CA SER A 20 3.10 -11.01 -8.05
C SER A 20 2.51 -11.01 -6.65
N PHE A 21 1.83 -12.10 -6.32
CA PHE A 21 1.75 -12.57 -4.93
C PHE A 21 3.15 -12.42 -4.30
N GLN A 22 3.24 -11.89 -3.08
CA GLN A 22 4.52 -11.54 -2.44
C GLN A 22 5.23 -10.30 -3.02
N THR A 23 4.50 -9.21 -3.24
CA THR A 23 5.12 -7.87 -3.38
C THR A 23 4.60 -6.92 -2.32
N ALA A 24 5.50 -6.25 -1.61
CA ALA A 24 5.21 -5.16 -0.69
C ALA A 24 5.49 -3.84 -1.39
N VAL A 25 4.59 -2.87 -1.23
CA VAL A 25 4.78 -1.53 -1.76
C VAL A 25 4.89 -0.57 -0.59
N VAL A 26 5.99 0.20 -0.56
CA VAL A 26 6.26 1.17 0.51
C VAL A 26 5.07 2.14 0.68
N GLU A 27 4.69 2.39 1.93
CA GLU A 27 3.53 3.22 2.35
C GLU A 27 2.14 2.68 1.96
N ASN A 28 2.05 1.51 1.33
CA ASN A 28 0.78 0.85 1.04
C ASN A 28 0.43 -0.20 2.09
N THR A 29 -0.79 -0.72 2.00
CA THR A 29 -1.24 -1.84 2.82
C THR A 29 -0.79 -3.19 2.24
N LEU A 30 -0.59 -4.14 3.14
CA LEU A 30 -0.21 -5.53 2.89
C LEU A 30 -1.18 -6.43 3.65
N THR A 31 -1.63 -7.51 3.04
CA THR A 31 -2.47 -8.51 3.70
C THR A 31 -1.71 -9.82 3.88
N LEU A 32 -1.58 -10.27 5.12
CA LEU A 32 -1.00 -11.55 5.50
C LEU A 32 -2.13 -12.54 5.76
N THR A 33 -2.12 -13.66 5.06
CA THR A 33 -3.02 -14.79 5.28
C THR A 33 -2.25 -15.90 5.97
N GLY A 34 -2.87 -16.60 6.92
CA GLY A 34 -2.12 -17.49 7.79
C GLY A 34 -2.95 -18.19 8.85
N ARG A 35 -2.27 -18.83 9.79
CA ARG A 35 -2.87 -19.47 10.97
C ARG A 35 -2.12 -19.05 12.23
N GLY A 36 -2.85 -18.98 13.33
CA GLY A 36 -2.31 -18.61 14.64
C GLY A 36 -2.25 -17.10 14.89
N PHE A 37 -2.89 -16.27 14.06
CA PHE A 37 -3.05 -14.84 14.33
C PHE A 37 -4.00 -14.60 15.51
N SER A 38 -3.72 -13.55 16.29
CA SER A 38 -4.61 -13.12 17.38
C SER A 38 -5.76 -12.30 16.82
N PRO A 39 -7.02 -12.49 17.27
CA PRO A 39 -8.11 -11.62 16.87
C PRO A 39 -7.89 -10.13 17.23
N PRO A 40 -7.34 -9.78 18.41
CA PRO A 40 -6.90 -8.41 18.66
C PRO A 40 -5.66 -8.07 17.83
N ALA A 41 -5.73 -6.99 17.03
CA ALA A 41 -4.61 -6.54 16.21
C ALA A 41 -3.37 -6.19 17.04
N ALA A 42 -3.57 -5.59 18.22
CA ALA A 42 -2.50 -5.16 19.12
C ALA A 42 -1.60 -6.31 19.63
N ASP A 43 -2.10 -7.53 19.65
CA ASP A 43 -1.33 -8.70 20.10
C ASP A 43 -0.42 -9.26 18.99
N ASN A 44 -0.63 -8.84 17.74
CA ASN A 44 0.18 -9.27 16.62
C ASN A 44 1.25 -8.21 16.34
N GLN A 45 2.50 -8.65 16.26
CA GLN A 45 3.62 -7.83 15.83
C GLN A 45 4.06 -8.29 14.45
N VAL A 46 4.26 -7.33 13.54
CA VAL A 46 4.80 -7.59 12.21
C VAL A 46 6.01 -6.70 12.00
N THR A 47 7.09 -7.29 11.49
CA THR A 47 8.25 -6.56 11.02
C THR A 47 8.55 -6.90 9.57
N LEU A 48 9.11 -5.94 8.84
CA LEU A 48 9.46 -6.07 7.44
C LEU A 48 10.86 -5.49 7.24
N ALA A 49 11.84 -6.32 6.86
CA ALA A 49 13.26 -5.95 6.90
C ALA A 49 13.69 -5.39 8.28
N SER A 50 13.20 -5.98 9.37
CA SER A 50 13.40 -5.53 10.76
C SER A 50 12.77 -4.17 11.13
N LEU A 51 12.02 -3.53 10.22
CA LEU A 51 11.25 -2.32 10.52
C LEU A 51 9.87 -2.70 11.07
N ALA A 52 9.46 -2.04 12.15
CA ALA A 52 8.13 -2.21 12.72
C ALA A 52 7.05 -1.84 11.69
N THR A 53 6.16 -2.78 11.42
CA THR A 53 5.08 -2.67 10.42
C THR A 53 3.75 -2.62 11.17
N PRO A 54 3.05 -1.47 11.21
CA PRO A 54 1.80 -1.33 11.95
C PRO A 54 0.74 -2.32 11.46
N VAL A 55 0.12 -3.06 12.39
CA VAL A 55 -1.04 -3.92 12.11
C VAL A 55 -2.30 -3.08 12.22
N LEU A 56 -3.01 -2.90 11.11
CA LEU A 56 -4.22 -2.09 11.01
C LEU A 56 -5.47 -2.85 11.41
N SER A 57 -5.54 -4.15 11.10
CA SER A 57 -6.66 -5.02 11.45
C SER A 57 -6.22 -6.48 11.53
N ALA A 58 -6.95 -7.26 12.34
CA ALA A 58 -6.72 -8.69 12.50
C ALA A 58 -8.05 -9.45 12.55
N SER A 59 -8.15 -10.51 11.75
CA SER A 59 -9.25 -11.47 11.78
C SER A 59 -8.71 -12.87 11.47
N THR A 60 -9.10 -13.47 10.34
CA THR A 60 -8.42 -14.62 9.72
C THR A 60 -7.19 -14.19 8.91
N THR A 61 -7.04 -12.88 8.69
CA THR A 61 -5.92 -12.25 8.00
C THR A 61 -5.44 -11.05 8.81
N LEU A 62 -4.17 -10.67 8.65
CA LEU A 62 -3.65 -9.40 9.16
C LEU A 62 -3.53 -8.41 8.00
N THR A 63 -4.03 -7.19 8.19
CA THR A 63 -3.70 -6.08 7.29
C THR A 63 -2.69 -5.19 7.98
N CYS A 64 -1.58 -4.90 7.31
CA CYS A 64 -0.48 -4.11 7.85
C CYS A 64 -0.10 -2.99 6.89
N GLN A 65 0.48 -1.89 7.39
CA GLN A 65 1.04 -0.82 6.55
C GLN A 65 2.54 -1.03 6.36
N VAL A 66 3.00 -1.08 5.11
CA VAL A 66 4.42 -1.21 4.77
C VAL A 66 5.12 0.10 5.12
N PRO A 67 6.11 0.09 6.04
CA PRO A 67 6.76 1.33 6.49
C PRO A 67 7.65 1.96 5.42
N ALA A 68 7.82 3.28 5.47
CA ALA A 68 8.90 3.98 4.78
C ALA A 68 10.27 3.42 5.18
N GLY A 69 11.22 3.47 4.25
CA GLY A 69 12.60 3.05 4.49
C GLY A 69 12.88 1.55 4.34
N VAL A 70 11.87 0.75 3.98
CA VAL A 70 12.10 -0.66 3.60
C VAL A 70 13.03 -0.71 2.39
N PRO A 71 14.12 -1.50 2.44
CA PRO A 71 15.00 -1.72 1.29
C PRO A 71 14.21 -2.28 0.09
N LEU A 72 14.39 -1.69 -1.10
CA LEU A 72 13.67 -2.06 -2.34
C LEU A 72 14.25 -3.33 -3.00
N VAL A 73 14.36 -4.38 -2.20
CA VAL A 73 14.92 -5.69 -2.58
C VAL A 73 14.03 -6.82 -2.01
N SER A 74 14.47 -8.06 -2.15
CA SER A 74 13.86 -9.17 -1.39
C SER A 74 14.16 -9.01 0.09
N VAL A 75 13.11 -8.91 0.89
CA VAL A 75 13.14 -8.72 2.34
C VAL A 75 12.28 -9.79 3.02
N GLU A 76 12.47 -9.95 4.33
CA GLU A 76 11.72 -10.90 5.13
C GLU A 76 10.58 -10.20 5.87
N VAL A 77 9.39 -10.79 5.82
CA VAL A 77 8.26 -10.44 6.69
C VAL A 77 8.24 -11.41 7.84
N GLN A 78 8.27 -10.89 9.06
CA GLN A 78 8.14 -11.68 10.27
C GLN A 78 6.86 -11.31 11.00
N GLY A 79 6.06 -12.32 11.35
CA GLY A 79 4.92 -12.19 12.25
C GLY A 79 5.22 -12.87 13.58
N SER A 80 4.94 -12.19 14.69
CA SER A 80 5.10 -12.70 16.05
C SER A 80 3.92 -12.31 16.94
N ARG A 81 3.71 -13.08 18.00
CA ARG A 81 2.77 -12.78 19.10
C ARG A 81 3.18 -13.55 20.36
N PRO A 82 2.65 -13.21 21.55
CA PRO A 82 2.92 -13.98 22.77
C PRO A 82 2.60 -15.47 22.63
N ASP A 83 3.40 -16.31 23.28
CA ASP A 83 3.25 -17.78 23.35
C ASP A 83 3.33 -18.57 22.04
N TYR A 84 3.70 -17.92 20.93
CA TYR A 84 3.83 -18.53 19.61
C TYR A 84 5.23 -18.39 19.05
N GLN A 85 5.70 -19.42 18.33
CA GLN A 85 6.91 -19.26 17.53
C GLN A 85 6.65 -18.28 16.38
N PRO A 86 7.56 -17.32 16.12
CA PRO A 86 7.45 -16.41 14.99
C PRO A 86 7.40 -17.16 13.67
N ALA A 87 6.67 -16.61 12.69
CA ALA A 87 6.73 -17.08 11.31
C ALA A 87 7.44 -16.04 10.45
N THR A 88 8.21 -16.51 9.50
CA THR A 88 8.83 -15.64 8.51
C THR A 88 8.52 -16.06 7.09
N LYS A 89 8.51 -15.09 6.17
CA LYS A 89 8.30 -15.34 4.75
C LYS A 89 8.96 -14.27 3.90
N PRO A 90 9.69 -14.63 2.83
CA PRO A 90 10.29 -13.67 1.93
C PRO A 90 9.24 -12.96 1.05
N ILE A 91 9.51 -11.69 0.78
CA ILE A 91 8.71 -10.81 -0.08
C ILE A 91 9.62 -9.85 -0.85
N SER A 92 9.24 -9.43 -2.05
CA SER A 92 9.94 -8.34 -2.74
C SER A 92 9.32 -6.99 -2.39
N ALA A 93 10.12 -6.04 -1.92
CA ALA A 93 9.67 -4.68 -1.68
C ALA A 93 9.95 -3.78 -2.90
N ARG A 94 9.00 -2.90 -3.21
CA ARG A 94 9.06 -1.91 -4.30
C ARG A 94 8.48 -0.59 -3.83
N SER A 95 8.83 0.50 -4.51
CA SER A 95 8.15 1.78 -4.38
C SER A 95 7.29 2.02 -5.62
N VAL A 96 6.15 2.70 -5.45
CA VAL A 96 5.49 3.33 -6.59
C VAL A 96 6.13 4.71 -6.77
N PRO A 97 6.56 5.08 -7.98
CA PRO A 97 6.94 6.46 -8.23
C PRO A 97 5.76 7.38 -7.96
N SER A 98 6.01 8.52 -7.30
CA SER A 98 4.99 9.55 -7.12
C SER A 98 4.41 9.96 -8.49
N PRO A 99 3.09 10.15 -8.59
CA PRO A 99 2.48 10.54 -9.86
C PRO A 99 3.02 11.89 -10.32
N LEU A 100 3.44 11.97 -11.57
CA LEU A 100 3.93 13.18 -12.22
C LEU A 100 2.88 13.68 -13.21
N LEU A 101 2.36 14.88 -12.98
CA LEU A 101 1.51 15.56 -13.96
C LEU A 101 2.40 16.21 -15.03
N LYS A 102 2.19 15.84 -16.30
CA LYS A 102 2.93 16.40 -17.43
C LYS A 102 2.16 17.49 -18.13
N ALA A 103 0.87 17.29 -18.34
CA ALA A 103 0.00 18.25 -19.01
C ALA A 103 -1.43 18.14 -18.53
N ILE A 104 -2.14 19.26 -18.58
CA ILE A 104 -3.58 19.36 -18.36
C ILE A 104 -4.18 20.19 -19.48
N GLY A 105 -5.26 19.72 -20.10
CA GLY A 105 -5.85 20.36 -21.26
C GLY A 105 -7.34 20.07 -21.41
N PRO A 106 -8.18 21.07 -21.69
CA PRO A 106 -7.84 22.50 -21.80
C PRO A 106 -7.53 23.13 -20.43
N ALA A 107 -6.75 24.22 -20.43
CA ALA A 107 -6.35 24.93 -19.21
C ALA A 107 -7.47 25.79 -18.59
N SER A 108 -8.52 26.05 -19.35
CA SER A 108 -9.74 26.73 -18.91
C SER A 108 -10.95 26.16 -19.65
N GLY A 109 -12.13 26.35 -19.07
CA GLY A 109 -13.38 25.88 -19.63
C GLY A 109 -14.57 26.23 -18.74
N LEU A 110 -15.76 26.11 -19.30
CA LEU A 110 -17.01 26.21 -18.53
C LEU A 110 -17.16 25.00 -17.60
N VAL A 111 -18.02 25.12 -16.59
CA VAL A 111 -18.38 23.99 -15.73
C VAL A 111 -18.88 22.83 -16.59
N GLY A 112 -18.35 21.63 -16.36
CA GLY A 112 -18.63 20.44 -17.17
C GLY A 112 -17.70 20.22 -18.36
N THR A 113 -16.70 21.09 -18.58
CA THR A 113 -15.67 20.87 -19.60
C THR A 113 -14.89 19.60 -19.30
N LEU A 114 -14.73 18.75 -20.32
CA LEU A 114 -13.89 17.56 -20.24
C LEU A 114 -12.42 17.98 -20.19
N VAL A 115 -11.73 17.62 -19.12
CA VAL A 115 -10.30 17.89 -18.94
C VAL A 115 -9.52 16.59 -19.10
N THR A 116 -8.53 16.61 -19.97
CA THR A 116 -7.56 15.54 -20.15
C THR A 116 -6.32 15.84 -19.32
N ILE A 117 -5.91 14.88 -18.48
CA ILE A 117 -4.70 14.97 -17.67
C ILE A 117 -3.74 13.89 -18.18
N VAL A 118 -2.56 14.33 -18.60
CA VAL A 118 -1.48 13.45 -19.05
C VAL A 118 -0.41 13.44 -17.96
N GLY A 119 -0.01 12.25 -17.54
CA GLY A 119 0.98 12.08 -16.49
C GLY A 119 1.71 10.74 -16.56
N GLN A 120 2.57 10.52 -15.59
CA GLN A 120 3.24 9.24 -15.31
C GLN A 120 2.89 8.77 -13.91
N GLY A 121 2.83 7.46 -13.68
CA GLY A 121 2.46 6.91 -12.36
C GLY A 121 0.98 7.10 -12.00
N LEU A 122 0.12 7.44 -12.97
CA LEU A 122 -1.33 7.41 -12.81
C LEU A 122 -1.79 5.93 -12.81
N LEU A 123 -2.66 5.57 -11.89
CA LEU A 123 -3.19 4.20 -11.79
C LEU A 123 -4.22 3.97 -12.90
N GLU A 124 -4.29 2.80 -13.55
CA GLU A 124 -5.36 2.58 -14.55
C GLU A 124 -6.75 2.46 -13.89
N ALA A 125 -6.79 2.05 -12.62
CA ALA A 125 -8.02 2.10 -11.83
C ALA A 125 -8.40 3.56 -11.57
N VAL A 126 -9.33 4.09 -12.37
CA VAL A 126 -9.79 5.50 -12.31
C VAL A 126 -10.16 5.90 -10.89
N VAL A 127 -10.90 5.06 -10.16
CA VAL A 127 -11.36 5.31 -8.78
C VAL A 127 -10.23 5.43 -7.75
N ALA A 128 -9.04 4.92 -8.05
CA ALA A 128 -7.88 5.00 -7.18
C ALA A 128 -7.09 6.30 -7.37
N ASN A 129 -7.30 7.01 -8.48
CA ASN A 129 -6.72 8.33 -8.69
C ASN A 129 -7.61 9.38 -8.04
N ARG A 130 -7.04 10.17 -7.12
CA ARG A 130 -7.74 11.32 -6.54
C ARG A 130 -7.16 12.60 -7.11
N LEU A 131 -7.98 13.32 -7.88
CA LEU A 131 -7.66 14.64 -8.40
C LEU A 131 -8.39 15.70 -7.60
N THR A 132 -7.73 16.80 -7.30
CA THR A 132 -8.33 17.93 -6.59
C THR A 132 -7.93 19.21 -7.29
N PHE A 133 -8.92 19.93 -7.81
CA PHE A 133 -8.73 21.30 -8.27
C PHE A 133 -8.79 22.20 -7.04
N ILE A 134 -7.66 22.82 -6.70
CA ILE A 134 -7.59 23.81 -5.65
C ILE A 134 -7.74 25.20 -6.27
N MET A 135 -8.46 26.07 -5.59
CA MET A 135 -8.52 27.48 -5.96
C MET A 135 -7.12 28.07 -5.79
N GLY A 136 -6.43 28.31 -6.90
CA GLY A 136 -5.25 29.17 -6.87
C GLY A 136 -5.69 30.58 -6.46
N SER A 137 -4.78 31.37 -5.90
CA SER A 137 -4.99 32.79 -5.58
C SER A 137 -5.25 33.70 -6.81
N GLY A 138 -5.64 33.12 -7.96
CA GLY A 138 -5.93 33.82 -9.21
C GLY A 138 -7.35 34.35 -9.23
N HIS A 139 -7.46 35.64 -9.54
CA HIS A 139 -8.71 36.38 -9.69
C HIS A 139 -9.68 35.71 -10.69
N TYR A 140 -10.94 35.61 -10.27
CA TYR A 140 -12.07 35.36 -11.17
C TYR A 140 -12.47 36.69 -11.82
N GLU A 141 -12.22 36.86 -13.12
CA GLU A 141 -12.97 37.85 -13.90
C GLU A 141 -14.27 37.22 -14.37
N LYS A 142 -15.37 37.92 -14.11
CA LYS A 142 -16.74 37.58 -14.53
C LYS A 142 -16.95 37.84 -16.01
#